data_AF-A0A934W1K1-F1
#
_entry.id   AF-A0A934W1K1-F1
#
_cell.length_a   1.000
_cell.length_b   1.000
_cell.length_c   1.000
_cell.angle_alpha   90.00
_cell.angle_beta   90.00
_cell.angle_gamma   90.00
#
_symmetry.space_group_name_H-M   'P 1'
#
loop_
_entity.id
_entity.type
_entity.pdbx_description
1 polymer ?
#
loop_
_entity_poly.entity_id
_entity_poly.type
_entity_poly.pdbx_seq_one_letter_code
_entity_poly.pdbx_strand_id
1 'polypeptide(L)'
;MKTLLPMVAAAVLAGPLPLFAQSADFSLTYHVERLGAEQLSIEQCGEIVAQVAAQAGLRAAVQAYPGQLVTVSGGADGAGAFVTQCITVDAKTVVVVQGIDYQQQKGSLGSFADQAFAAVKTAAN
;
A
#
# COMPACT_ATOMS: atom_id res chain seq x y z
N MET A 1 -62.29 48.33 10.18
CA MET A 1 -62.05 47.57 8.92
C MET A 1 -60.84 46.69 9.13
N LYS A 2 -60.99 45.41 8.81
CA LYS A 2 -60.09 44.30 9.16
C LYS A 2 -59.29 43.98 7.90
N THR A 3 -57.99 44.27 7.90
CA THR A 3 -57.10 43.96 6.77
C THR A 3 -56.17 42.83 7.20
N LEU A 4 -56.50 41.62 6.77
CA LEU A 4 -55.66 40.44 6.83
C LEU A 4 -54.57 40.57 5.75
N LEU A 5 -53.30 40.50 6.14
CA LEU A 5 -52.16 40.42 5.22
C LEU A 5 -51.69 38.95 5.17
N PRO A 6 -51.53 38.34 3.98
CA PRO A 6 -51.13 36.94 3.88
C PRO A 6 -49.60 36.75 4.01
N MET A 7 -49.25 35.60 4.58
CA MET A 7 -47.93 34.98 4.69
C MET A 7 -47.13 34.94 3.38
N VAL A 8 -45.81 35.14 3.48
CA VAL A 8 -44.84 34.36 2.71
C VAL A 8 -43.71 33.95 3.68
N ALA A 9 -43.81 32.73 4.21
CA ALA A 9 -42.71 32.09 4.90
C ALA A 9 -41.70 31.61 3.85
N ALA A 10 -40.55 32.27 3.75
CA ALA A 10 -39.43 31.81 2.93
C ALA A 10 -38.81 30.57 3.59
N ALA A 11 -39.28 29.38 3.22
CA ALA A 11 -38.60 28.14 3.55
C ALA A 11 -37.29 28.09 2.76
N VAL A 12 -36.19 28.48 3.41
CA VAL A 12 -34.84 28.24 2.90
C VAL A 12 -34.64 26.73 2.88
N LEU A 13 -34.68 26.15 1.67
CA LEU A 13 -34.32 24.76 1.41
C LEU A 13 -32.83 24.57 1.74
N ALA A 14 -32.51 24.33 3.01
CA ALA A 14 -31.22 23.78 3.42
C ALA A 14 -31.19 22.30 3.00
N GLY A 15 -31.01 22.06 1.69
CA GLY A 15 -30.66 20.73 1.21
C GLY A 15 -29.32 20.32 1.79
N PRO A 16 -29.12 19.03 2.14
CA PRO A 16 -27.82 18.55 2.58
C PRO A 16 -26.80 18.86 1.49
N LEU A 17 -25.76 19.63 1.83
CA LEU A 17 -24.61 19.78 0.96
C LEU A 17 -24.05 18.38 0.71
N PRO A 18 -23.84 17.97 -0.56
CA PRO A 18 -23.12 16.74 -0.82
C PRO A 18 -21.71 16.92 -0.25
N LEU A 19 -21.46 16.28 0.89
CA LEU A 19 -20.11 16.04 1.36
C LEU A 19 -19.52 15.06 0.35
N PHE A 20 -18.83 15.57 -0.67
CA PHE A 20 -17.98 14.74 -1.49
C PHE A 20 -17.02 14.04 -0.54
N ALA A 21 -17.11 12.71 -0.48
CA ALA A 21 -16.07 11.92 0.15
C ALA A 21 -14.76 12.36 -0.50
N GLN A 22 -13.84 12.95 0.27
CA GLN A 22 -12.50 13.20 -0.22
C GLN A 22 -11.97 11.83 -0.63
N SER A 23 -11.85 11.58 -1.94
CA SER A 23 -11.00 10.50 -2.40
C SER A 23 -9.63 10.87 -1.87
N ALA A 24 -9.17 10.15 -0.84
CA ALA A 24 -7.77 10.19 -0.48
C ALA A 24 -7.07 9.59 -1.70
N ASP A 25 -6.66 10.44 -2.61
CA ASP A 25 -6.08 10.02 -3.86
C ASP A 25 -4.73 9.36 -3.58
N PHE A 26 -4.65 8.05 -3.83
CA PHE A 26 -3.43 7.27 -3.65
C PHE A 26 -3.10 6.49 -4.92
N SER A 27 -1.84 6.12 -5.07
CA SER A 27 -1.36 5.22 -6.11
C SER A 27 -0.93 3.91 -5.47
N LEU A 28 -1.35 2.79 -6.05
CA LEU A 28 -0.92 1.46 -5.64
C LEU A 28 -0.10 0.82 -6.74
N THR A 29 1.16 0.52 -6.43
CA THR A 29 1.98 -0.41 -7.21
C THR A 29 1.91 -1.79 -6.54
N TYR A 30 1.56 -2.81 -7.30
CA TYR A 30 1.31 -4.15 -6.80
C TYR A 30 1.96 -5.20 -7.69
N HIS A 31 2.78 -6.06 -7.08
CA HIS A 31 3.45 -7.16 -7.77
C HIS A 31 3.25 -8.47 -7.01
N VAL A 32 3.14 -9.57 -7.76
CA VAL A 32 3.09 -10.92 -7.21
C VAL A 32 3.99 -11.84 -8.02
N GLU A 33 4.80 -12.65 -7.35
CA GLU A 33 5.61 -13.71 -7.97
C GLU A 33 5.46 -15.02 -7.21
N ARG A 34 5.65 -16.14 -7.90
CA ARG A 34 5.76 -17.47 -7.28
C ARG A 34 7.10 -18.09 -7.66
N LEU A 35 7.94 -18.30 -6.66
CA LEU A 35 9.29 -18.84 -6.82
C LEU A 35 9.38 -20.22 -6.18
N GLY A 36 10.29 -21.08 -6.68
CA GLY A 36 10.66 -22.30 -5.97
C GLY A 36 11.21 -21.98 -4.58
N ALA A 37 10.74 -22.65 -3.54
CA ALA A 37 11.30 -22.47 -2.19
C ALA A 37 12.77 -22.90 -2.12
N GLU A 38 13.19 -23.79 -3.04
CA GLU A 38 14.57 -24.20 -3.28
C GLU A 38 15.43 -23.10 -3.94
N GLN A 39 14.80 -22.16 -4.65
CA GLN A 39 15.46 -21.03 -5.30
C GLN A 39 15.56 -19.83 -4.35
N LEU A 40 14.49 -19.58 -3.60
CA LEU A 40 14.42 -18.48 -2.65
C LEU A 40 13.48 -18.82 -1.49
N SER A 41 14.01 -18.90 -0.28
CA SER A 41 13.21 -19.07 0.95
C SER A 41 12.46 -17.77 1.33
N ILE A 42 11.45 -17.89 2.21
CA ILE A 42 10.72 -16.72 2.71
C ILE A 42 11.61 -15.80 3.56
N GLU A 43 12.59 -16.37 4.27
CA GLU A 43 13.56 -15.64 5.09
C GLU A 43 14.50 -14.82 4.20
N GLN A 44 15.09 -15.43 3.17
CA GLN A 44 15.94 -14.74 2.20
C GLN A 44 15.16 -13.65 1.44
N CYS A 45 13.91 -13.93 1.06
CA CYS A 45 13.03 -12.93 0.46
C CYS A 45 12.85 -11.71 1.38
N GLY A 46 12.56 -11.93 2.66
CA GLY A 46 12.42 -10.85 3.64
C GLY A 46 13.70 -10.03 3.83
N GLU A 47 14.85 -10.70 3.90
CA GLU A 47 16.17 -10.05 4.02
C GLU A 47 16.49 -9.16 2.81
N ILE A 48 16.27 -9.67 1.59
CA ILE A 48 16.47 -8.90 0.34
C ILE A 48 15.61 -7.65 0.35
N VAL A 49 14.32 -7.79 0.68
CA VAL A 49 13.40 -6.65 0.69
C VAL A 49 13.79 -5.62 1.74
N ALA A 50 14.18 -6.06 2.94
CA ALA A 50 14.67 -5.17 3.98
C ALA A 50 15.95 -4.43 3.56
N GLN A 51 16.85 -5.11 2.85
CA GLN A 51 18.07 -4.51 2.30
C GLN A 51 17.75 -3.46 1.22
N VAL A 52 16.82 -3.76 0.30
CA VAL A 52 16.36 -2.79 -0.72
C VAL A 52 15.71 -1.58 -0.06
N ALA A 53 14.92 -1.79 0.99
CA ALA A 53 14.29 -0.68 1.72
C ALA A 53 15.37 0.23 2.36
N ALA A 54 16.39 -0.35 2.98
CA ALA A 54 17.51 0.40 3.55
C ALA A 54 18.30 1.18 2.48
N GLN A 55 18.55 0.58 1.31
CA GLN A 55 19.21 1.25 0.17
C GLN A 55 18.38 2.42 -0.38
N ALA A 56 17.04 2.30 -0.34
CA ALA A 56 16.12 3.36 -0.71
C ALA A 56 15.95 4.44 0.40
N GLY A 57 16.63 4.30 1.54
CA GLY A 57 16.52 5.22 2.68
C GLY A 57 15.18 5.13 3.42
N LEU A 58 14.44 4.03 3.24
CA LEU A 58 13.16 3.81 3.89
C LEU A 58 13.33 3.14 5.25
N ARG A 59 12.50 3.54 6.22
CA ARG A 59 12.37 2.79 7.47
C ARG A 59 11.58 1.51 7.19
N ALA A 60 12.06 0.37 7.69
CA ALA A 60 11.43 -0.92 7.55
C ALA A 60 11.41 -1.68 8.88
N ALA A 61 10.30 -2.38 9.13
CA ALA A 61 10.15 -3.37 10.19
C ALA A 61 9.95 -4.74 9.55
N VAL A 62 10.63 -5.75 10.11
CA VAL A 62 10.52 -7.15 9.68
C VAL A 62 9.79 -7.92 10.76
N GLN A 63 8.69 -8.58 10.39
CA GLN A 63 7.94 -9.49 11.23
C GLN A 63 8.03 -10.88 10.63
N ALA A 64 8.55 -11.85 11.38
CA ALA A 64 8.71 -13.22 10.92
C ALA A 64 7.83 -14.20 11.70
N TYR A 65 7.17 -15.09 10.97
CA TYR A 65 6.45 -16.27 11.44
C TYR A 65 7.13 -17.48 10.79
N PRO A 66 8.06 -18.15 11.51
CA PRO A 66 8.97 -19.14 10.92
C PRO A 66 8.25 -20.19 10.07
N GLY A 67 8.75 -20.40 8.86
CA GLY A 67 8.21 -21.39 7.91
C GLY A 67 6.85 -21.04 7.30
N GLN A 68 6.23 -19.91 7.63
CA GLN A 68 4.91 -19.52 7.13
C GLN A 68 4.89 -18.18 6.40
N LEU A 69 5.44 -17.14 7.02
CA LEU A 69 5.30 -15.77 6.54
C LEU A 69 6.45 -14.89 7.06
N VAL A 70 7.06 -14.12 6.17
CA VAL A 70 7.84 -12.93 6.54
C VAL A 70 7.15 -11.71 5.95
N THR A 71 6.89 -10.72 6.79
CA THR A 71 6.35 -9.41 6.37
C THR A 71 7.41 -8.35 6.58
N VAL A 72 7.71 -7.59 5.52
CA VAL A 72 8.53 -6.38 5.59
C VAL A 72 7.61 -5.21 5.31
N SER A 73 7.48 -4.29 6.25
CA SER A 73 6.60 -3.13 6.11
C SER A 73 7.31 -1.86 6.54
N GLY A 74 6.93 -0.74 5.96
CA GLY A 74 7.63 0.49 6.19
C GLY A 74 7.07 1.64 5.37
N GLY A 75 7.86 2.70 5.22
CA GLY A 75 7.45 3.84 4.41
C GLY A 75 8.22 5.11 4.72
N ALA A 76 7.62 6.22 4.28
CA ALA A 76 8.10 7.56 4.51
C ALA A 76 6.92 8.45 4.93
N ASP A 77 7.05 9.09 6.09
CA ASP A 77 5.98 9.89 6.69
C ASP A 77 5.50 10.96 5.70
N GLY A 78 4.18 11.00 5.49
CA GLY A 78 3.53 11.95 4.56
C GLY A 78 3.68 11.61 3.07
N ALA A 79 4.52 10.65 2.68
CA ALA A 79 4.70 10.24 1.28
C ALA A 79 4.01 8.92 0.95
N GLY A 80 4.02 7.95 1.88
CA GLY A 80 3.39 6.66 1.65
C GLY A 80 3.92 5.54 2.53
N ALA A 81 3.41 4.34 2.28
CA ALA A 81 3.79 3.11 2.96
C ALA A 81 4.07 1.98 1.95
N PHE A 82 4.76 0.95 2.40
CA PHE A 82 4.90 -0.29 1.66
C PHE A 82 4.67 -1.49 2.58
N VAL A 83 4.24 -2.60 1.97
CA VAL A 83 4.17 -3.91 2.61
C VAL A 83 4.62 -4.95 1.60
N THR A 84 5.52 -5.82 2.01
CA THR A 84 5.94 -7.00 1.27
C THR A 84 5.72 -8.23 2.11
N GLN A 85 5.11 -9.26 1.53
CA GLN A 85 4.86 -10.54 2.19
C GLN A 85 5.55 -11.65 1.40
N CYS A 86 6.42 -12.38 2.07
CA CYS A 86 7.04 -13.61 1.58
C CYS A 86 6.33 -14.78 2.29
N ILE A 87 5.55 -15.56 1.54
CA ILE A 87 4.59 -16.53 2.06
C ILE A 87 4.99 -17.93 1.59
N THR A 88 5.04 -18.88 2.51
CA THR A 88 5.18 -20.30 2.15
C THR A 88 3.84 -20.81 1.63
N VAL A 89 3.82 -21.34 0.41
CA VAL A 89 2.67 -22.06 -0.16
C VAL A 89 3.19 -23.32 -0.82
N ASP A 90 2.95 -24.48 -0.21
CA ASP A 90 3.53 -25.76 -0.62
C ASP A 90 5.06 -25.66 -0.76
N ALA A 91 5.63 -26.09 -1.89
CA ALA A 91 7.05 -25.97 -2.22
C ALA A 91 7.41 -24.62 -2.89
N LYS A 92 6.62 -23.57 -2.65
CA LYS A 92 6.79 -22.25 -3.26
C LYS A 92 6.90 -21.15 -2.22
N THR A 93 7.70 -20.15 -2.57
CA THR A 93 7.72 -18.84 -1.93
C THR A 93 6.89 -17.90 -2.80
N VAL A 94 5.75 -17.46 -2.28
CA VAL A 94 4.91 -16.43 -2.90
C VAL A 94 5.36 -15.08 -2.37
N VAL A 95 5.68 -14.16 -3.27
CA VAL A 95 6.11 -12.81 -2.89
C VAL A 95 5.06 -11.83 -3.36
N VAL A 96 4.50 -11.07 -2.44
CA VAL A 96 3.56 -9.97 -2.71
C VAL A 96 4.24 -8.67 -2.32
N VAL A 97 4.40 -7.73 -3.25
CA VAL A 97 5.03 -6.43 -2.99
C VAL A 97 4.00 -5.33 -3.26
N GLN A 98 3.77 -4.47 -2.28
CA GLN A 98 2.84 -3.35 -2.38
C GLN A 98 3.54 -2.04 -2.02
N GLY A 99 3.51 -1.08 -2.92
CA GLY A 99 3.91 0.31 -2.67
C GLY A 99 2.69 1.21 -2.76
N ILE A 100 2.40 1.96 -1.70
CA ILE A 100 1.25 2.85 -1.57
C ILE A 100 1.77 4.28 -1.45
N ASP A 101 1.60 5.08 -2.50
CA ASP A 101 1.94 6.49 -2.49
C ASP A 101 0.70 7.33 -2.15
N TYR A 102 0.79 8.27 -1.21
CA TYR A 102 -0.32 9.14 -0.77
C TYR A 102 -0.55 10.33 -1.73
N GLN A 103 -0.54 10.03 -3.02
CA GLN A 103 -0.80 10.93 -4.13
C GLN A 103 -1.28 10.11 -5.34
N GLN A 104 -1.94 10.73 -6.31
CA GLN A 104 -2.48 10.03 -7.49
C GLN A 104 -1.42 9.31 -8.33
N GLN A 105 -0.20 9.86 -8.37
CA GLN A 105 0.87 9.38 -9.23
C GLN A 105 1.82 8.46 -8.49
N LYS A 106 2.38 7.49 -9.21
CA LYS A 106 3.41 6.61 -8.67
C LYS A 106 4.58 7.46 -8.15
N GLY A 107 4.93 7.25 -6.89
CA GLY A 107 5.98 7.97 -6.19
C GLY A 107 7.15 7.06 -5.79
N SER A 108 7.77 7.39 -4.68
CA SER A 108 8.94 6.64 -4.17
C SER A 108 8.55 5.26 -3.66
N LEU A 109 7.33 5.06 -3.12
CA LEU A 109 6.90 3.77 -2.61
C LEU A 109 6.57 2.81 -3.75
N GLY A 110 5.92 3.29 -4.80
CA GLY A 110 5.74 2.51 -6.01
C GLY A 110 7.07 2.19 -6.71
N SER A 111 8.02 3.13 -6.71
CA SER A 111 9.37 2.87 -7.26
C SER A 111 10.14 1.84 -6.44
N PHE A 112 10.04 1.90 -5.12
CA PHE A 112 10.55 0.86 -4.22
C PHE A 112 9.92 -0.50 -4.52
N ALA A 113 8.61 -0.57 -4.74
CA ALA A 113 7.92 -1.83 -5.04
C ALA A 113 8.47 -2.50 -6.31
N ASP A 114 8.77 -1.72 -7.37
CA ASP A 114 9.42 -2.26 -8.57
C ASP A 114 10.84 -2.79 -8.27
N GLN A 115 11.63 -2.05 -7.50
CA GLN A 115 13.00 -2.42 -7.15
C GLN A 115 13.04 -3.68 -6.30
N ALA A 116 12.18 -3.78 -5.28
CA ALA A 116 12.06 -4.94 -4.42
C ALA A 116 11.62 -6.17 -5.22
N PHE A 117 10.64 -6.02 -6.11
CA PHE A 117 10.20 -7.10 -6.99
C PHE A 117 11.32 -7.57 -7.92
N ALA A 118 12.04 -6.65 -8.55
CA ALA A 118 13.16 -6.97 -9.42
C ALA A 118 14.29 -7.70 -8.65
N ALA A 119 14.65 -7.21 -7.48
CA ALA A 119 15.70 -7.81 -6.64
C ALA A 119 15.37 -9.25 -6.22
N VAL A 120 14.13 -9.49 -5.79
CA VAL A 120 13.64 -10.83 -5.45
C VAL A 120 13.69 -11.77 -6.65
N LYS A 121 13.27 -11.30 -7.82
CA LYS A 121 13.34 -12.11 -9.05
C LYS A 121 14.77 -12.41 -9.46
N THR A 122 15.68 -11.44 -9.35
CA THR A 122 17.10 -11.65 -9.64
C THR A 122 17.73 -12.67 -8.69
N ALA A 123 17.36 -12.65 -7.41
CA ALA A 123 17.91 -13.58 -6.42
C ALA A 123 17.43 -15.03 -6.59
N ALA A 124 16.31 -15.25 -7.29
CA ALA A 124 15.75 -16.57 -7.52
C ALA A 124 16.18 -17.22 -8.86
N ASN A 125 17.04 -16.54 -9.63
CA ASN A 125 17.59 -17.04 -10.90
C ASN A 125 19.01 -17.59 -10.74
#